data_AF-A0A7S1F737-F1
#
_entry.id   AF-A0A7S1F737-F1
#
_cell.length_a   1.000
_cell.length_b   1.000
_cell.length_c   1.000
_cell.angle_alpha   90.00
_cell.angle_beta   90.00
_cell.angle_gamma   90.00
#
_symmetry.space_group_name_H-M   'P 1'
#
loop_
_entity.id
_entity.type
_entity.pdbx_description
1 polymer ?
#
loop_
_entity_poly.entity_id
_entity_poly.type
_entity_poly.pdbx_seq_one_letter_code
_entity_poly.pdbx_strand_id
1 'polypeptide(L)'
;SISGGVSWWEVVQLLLEISDLYGVLFVLYVLMMVLALLNIVTGIFVNEAVAMAQMDQALMREQEMNRQAKTLQYLKKLFAEIDMDANGTVTLDEFHSVDHEHVKIILSVLGLQITDAIALFKLLDVDGSKEVEIDEFVMGCMR
;
A
#
# COMPACT_ATOMS: atom_id res chain seq x y z
N SER A 1 -15.20 26.53 -29.84
CA SER A 1 -16.68 26.57 -29.96
C SER A 1 -17.11 25.49 -30.93
N ILE A 2 -18.22 24.79 -30.68
CA ILE A 2 -18.75 23.70 -31.55
C ILE A 2 -19.03 24.23 -32.97
N SER A 3 -19.37 25.51 -33.10
CA SER A 3 -19.64 26.25 -34.34
C SER A 3 -18.43 26.98 -34.92
N GLY A 4 -17.20 26.55 -34.61
CA GLY A 4 -15.99 27.09 -35.27
C GLY A 4 -15.61 28.54 -34.92
N GLY A 5 -16.20 29.11 -33.88
CA GLY A 5 -15.86 30.46 -33.37
C GLY A 5 -17.04 31.43 -33.29
N VAL A 6 -18.13 31.13 -33.98
CA VAL A 6 -19.41 31.87 -33.90
C VAL A 6 -20.20 31.37 -32.69
N SER A 7 -21.06 32.19 -32.08
CA SER A 7 -21.99 31.72 -31.05
C SER A 7 -23.01 30.76 -31.67
N TRP A 8 -23.21 29.57 -31.09
CA TRP A 8 -24.24 28.62 -31.56
C TRP A 8 -25.65 29.22 -31.48
N TRP A 9 -25.85 30.22 -30.62
CA TRP A 9 -27.08 30.98 -30.49
C TRP A 9 -27.42 31.78 -31.75
N GLU A 10 -26.43 32.40 -32.39
CA GLU A 10 -26.61 33.16 -33.64
C GLU A 10 -27.06 32.23 -34.77
N VAL A 11 -26.51 31.01 -34.82
CA VAL A 11 -26.89 30.00 -35.81
C VAL A 11 -28.31 29.50 -35.59
N VAL A 12 -28.72 29.28 -34.33
CA VAL A 12 -30.10 28.89 -33.99
C VAL A 12 -31.10 29.96 -34.43
N GLN A 13 -30.82 31.23 -34.16
CA GLN A 13 -31.74 32.32 -34.52
C GLN A 13 -31.99 32.36 -36.03
N LEU A 14 -30.95 32.24 -36.84
CA LEU A 14 -31.07 32.18 -38.30
C LEU A 14 -31.84 30.93 -38.79
N LEU A 15 -31.67 29.79 -38.12
CA LEU A 15 -32.39 28.56 -38.48
C LEU A 15 -33.89 28.64 -38.12
N LEU A 16 -34.24 29.29 -37.01
CA LEU A 16 -35.63 29.51 -36.62
C LEU A 16 -36.37 30.46 -37.57
N GLU A 17 -35.68 31.44 -38.16
CA GLU A 17 -36.26 32.30 -39.20
C GLU A 17 -36.64 31.52 -40.47
N ILE A 18 -35.98 30.37 -40.74
CA ILE A 18 -36.28 29.51 -41.89
C ILE A 18 -37.36 28.49 -41.53
N SER A 19 -37.19 27.74 -40.44
CA SER A 19 -38.17 26.80 -39.91
C SER A 19 -37.81 26.34 -38.50
N ASP A 20 -38.81 26.33 -37.63
CA ASP A 20 -38.69 25.88 -36.24
C ASP A 20 -38.06 24.47 -36.11
N LEU A 21 -38.34 23.58 -37.07
CA LEU A 21 -37.83 22.21 -37.06
C LEU A 21 -36.30 22.18 -37.17
N TYR A 22 -35.70 23.03 -38.01
CA TYR A 22 -34.23 23.07 -38.14
C TYR A 22 -33.57 23.62 -36.87
N GLY A 23 -34.20 24.60 -36.22
CA GLY A 23 -33.75 25.11 -34.93
C GLY A 23 -33.77 24.02 -33.85
N VAL A 24 -34.88 23.27 -33.73
CA VAL A 24 -35.00 22.17 -32.75
C VAL A 24 -33.97 21.06 -33.01
N LEU A 25 -33.79 20.63 -34.26
CA LEU A 25 -32.79 19.61 -34.61
C LEU A 25 -31.37 20.07 -34.30
N PHE A 26 -31.05 21.35 -34.55
CA PHE A 26 -29.74 21.91 -34.24
C PHE A 26 -29.48 22.02 -32.74
N VAL A 27 -30.48 22.42 -31.94
CA VAL A 27 -30.36 22.45 -30.47
C VAL A 27 -30.12 21.03 -29.93
N LEU A 28 -30.85 20.03 -30.43
CA LEU A 28 -30.65 18.64 -30.03
C LEU A 28 -29.24 18.16 -30.40
N TYR A 29 -28.74 18.50 -31.59
CA TYR A 29 -27.37 18.22 -32.01
C TYR A 29 -26.34 18.84 -31.06
N VAL A 30 -26.46 20.13 -30.74
CA VAL A 30 -25.54 20.81 -29.81
C VAL A 30 -25.58 20.18 -28.42
N LEU A 31 -26.76 19.87 -27.90
CA LEU A 31 -26.93 19.23 -26.60
C LEU A 31 -26.25 17.85 -26.58
N MET A 32 -26.48 17.02 -27.60
CA MET A 32 -25.82 15.72 -27.73
C MET A 32 -24.30 15.85 -27.82
N MET A 33 -23.79 16.82 -28.58
CA MET A 33 -22.35 17.06 -28.70
C MET A 33 -21.73 17.53 -27.39
N VAL A 34 -22.38 18.44 -26.65
CA VAL A 34 -21.90 18.91 -25.35
C VAL A 34 -21.88 17.78 -24.32
N LEU A 35 -22.96 16.99 -24.25
CA LEU A 35 -23.03 15.82 -23.36
C LEU A 35 -21.98 14.76 -23.72
N ALA A 36 -21.80 14.47 -25.01
CA ALA A 36 -20.78 13.54 -25.47
C ALA A 36 -19.37 14.00 -25.10
N LEU A 37 -19.04 15.27 -25.38
CA LEU A 37 -17.74 15.84 -25.01
C LEU A 37 -17.52 15.84 -23.49
N LEU A 38 -18.52 16.24 -22.71
CA LEU A 38 -18.44 16.23 -21.24
C LEU A 38 -18.21 14.81 -20.72
N ASN A 39 -18.91 13.81 -21.24
CA ASN A 39 -18.75 12.42 -20.84
C ASN A 39 -17.37 11.87 -21.22
N ILE A 40 -16.84 12.21 -22.41
CA ILE A 40 -15.49 11.81 -22.83
C ILE A 40 -14.45 12.40 -21.89
N VAL A 41 -14.51 13.71 -21.64
CA VAL A 41 -13.56 14.40 -20.78
C VAL A 41 -13.64 13.87 -19.34
N THR A 42 -14.85 13.69 -18.81
CA THR A 42 -15.06 13.09 -17.49
C THR A 42 -14.51 11.67 -17.43
N GLY A 43 -14.72 10.86 -18.47
CA GLY A 43 -14.19 9.51 -18.57
C GLY A 43 -12.66 9.47 -18.52
N ILE A 44 -11.98 10.40 -19.20
CA ILE A 44 -10.51 10.52 -19.15
C ILE A 44 -10.06 10.86 -17.73
N PHE A 45 -10.64 11.88 -17.10
CA PHE A 45 -10.25 12.27 -15.74
C PHE A 45 -10.53 11.19 -14.70
N VAL A 46 -11.65 10.48 -14.82
CA VAL A 46 -11.97 9.35 -13.93
C VAL A 46 -10.95 8.22 -14.11
N ASN A 47 -10.58 7.88 -15.35
CA ASN A 47 -9.57 6.86 -15.60
C ASN A 47 -8.20 7.25 -15.02
N GLU A 48 -7.78 8.51 -15.17
CA GLU A 48 -6.55 9.03 -14.57
C GLU A 48 -6.61 8.98 -13.03
N ALA A 49 -7.70 9.43 -12.42
CA ALA A 49 -7.87 9.40 -10.97
C ALA A 49 -7.83 7.97 -10.42
N VAL A 50 -8.48 7.02 -11.10
CA VAL A 50 -8.45 5.59 -10.73
C VAL A 50 -7.04 5.02 -10.88
N ALA A 51 -6.33 5.32 -11.98
CA ALA A 51 -4.97 4.86 -12.20
C ALA A 51 -4.00 5.38 -11.13
N MET A 52 -4.12 6.66 -10.74
CA MET A 52 -3.32 7.24 -9.65
C MET A 52 -3.60 6.54 -8.31
N ALA A 53 -4.87 6.32 -7.98
CA ALA A 53 -5.24 5.60 -6.75
C ALA A 53 -4.70 4.17 -6.73
N GLN A 54 -4.72 3.46 -7.87
CA GLN A 54 -4.14 2.12 -7.99
C GLN A 54 -2.62 2.13 -7.85
N MET A 55 -1.92 3.12 -8.43
CA MET A 55 -0.47 3.26 -8.31
C MET A 55 -0.05 3.52 -6.87
N ASP A 56 -0.76 4.40 -6.16
CA ASP A 56 -0.48 4.69 -4.75
C ASP A 56 -0.64 3.42 -3.88
N GLN A 57 -1.71 2.66 -4.09
CA GLN A 57 -1.90 1.36 -3.42
C GLN A 57 -0.81 0.34 -3.75
N ALA A 58 -0.30 0.32 -4.98
CA ALA A 58 0.76 -0.59 -5.38
C ALA A 58 2.09 -0.22 -4.70
N LEU A 59 2.43 1.07 -4.66
CA LEU A 59 3.61 1.60 -3.97
C LEU A 59 3.55 1.31 -2.47
N MET A 60 2.40 1.52 -1.82
CA MET A 60 2.22 1.20 -0.40
C MET A 60 2.43 -0.29 -0.12
N ARG A 61 1.90 -1.17 -0.97
CA ARG A 61 2.10 -2.63 -0.86
C ARG A 61 3.56 -3.02 -1.03
N GLU A 62 4.24 -2.47 -2.02
CA GLU A 62 5.66 -2.72 -2.25
C GLU A 62 6.52 -2.24 -1.08
N GLN A 63 6.24 -1.05 -0.54
CA GLN A 63 6.92 -0.52 0.65
C GLN A 63 6.74 -1.43 1.86
N GLU A 64 5.52 -1.93 2.09
CA GLU A 64 5.24 -2.84 3.20
C GLU A 64 5.96 -4.19 3.02
N MET A 65 5.94 -4.78 1.82
CA MET A 65 6.70 -6.00 1.52
C MET A 65 8.21 -5.81 1.75
N ASN A 66 8.77 -4.69 1.29
CA ASN A 66 10.19 -4.36 1.49
C ASN A 66 10.52 -4.14 2.97
N ARG A 67 9.60 -3.55 3.74
CA ARG A 67 9.75 -3.38 5.18
C ARG A 67 9.76 -4.73 5.89
N GLN A 68 8.81 -5.61 5.59
CA GLN A 68 8.74 -6.96 6.15
C GLN A 68 9.98 -7.79 5.82
N ALA A 69 10.45 -7.74 4.57
CA ALA A 69 11.66 -8.44 4.15
C ALA A 69 12.91 -7.94 4.92
N LYS A 70 13.04 -6.63 5.14
CA LYS A 70 14.12 -6.06 5.96
C LYS A 70 14.01 -6.48 7.41
N THR A 71 12.82 -6.43 8.01
CA THR A 71 12.56 -6.90 9.37
C THR A 71 12.98 -8.36 9.54
N LEU A 72 12.56 -9.23 8.63
CA LEU A 72 12.94 -10.64 8.63
C LEU A 72 14.46 -10.82 8.53
N GLN A 73 15.13 -10.04 7.67
CA GLN A 73 16.59 -10.07 7.56
C GLN A 73 17.28 -9.63 8.88
N TYR A 74 16.77 -8.60 9.56
CA TYR A 74 17.30 -8.18 10.85
C TYR A 74 17.09 -9.23 11.94
N LEU A 75 15.91 -9.84 12.01
CA LEU A 75 15.60 -10.91 12.95
C LEU A 75 16.51 -12.13 12.73
N LYS A 76 16.73 -12.54 11.47
CA LYS A 76 17.64 -13.65 11.16
C LYS A 76 19.09 -13.35 11.55
N LYS A 77 19.55 -12.10 11.36
CA LYS A 77 20.89 -11.68 11.81
C LYS A 77 21.00 -11.71 13.33
N LEU A 78 20.00 -11.19 14.03
CA LEU A 78 19.95 -11.22 15.49
C LEU A 78 19.95 -12.65 16.02
N PHE A 79 19.18 -13.55 15.40
CA PHE A 79 19.17 -14.97 15.76
C PHE A 79 20.57 -15.59 15.61
N ALA A 80 21.25 -15.35 14.50
CA ALA A 80 22.60 -15.85 14.27
C ALA A 80 23.67 -15.22 15.19
N GLU A 81 23.38 -14.06 15.80
CA GLU A 81 24.25 -13.47 16.83
C GLU A 81 24.05 -14.13 18.20
N ILE A 82 22.88 -14.74 18.44
CA ILE A 82 22.54 -15.40 19.71
C ILE A 82 22.89 -16.89 19.68
N ASP A 83 22.64 -17.56 18.54
CA ASP A 83 23.01 -18.94 18.27
C ASP A 83 24.55 -19.07 18.17
N MET A 84 25.19 -19.32 19.32
CA MET A 84 26.66 -19.33 19.43
C MET A 84 27.27 -20.60 18.87
N ASP A 85 26.56 -21.72 18.96
CA ASP A 85 27.02 -23.01 18.45
C ASP A 85 26.61 -23.27 16.99
N ALA A 86 25.81 -22.37 16.40
CA ALA A 86 25.29 -22.41 15.04
C ALA A 86 24.48 -23.68 14.74
N ASN A 87 23.78 -24.20 15.75
CA ASN A 87 22.98 -25.42 15.64
C ASN A 87 21.58 -25.15 15.02
N GLY A 88 21.20 -23.88 14.83
CA GLY A 88 19.92 -23.47 14.26
C GLY A 88 18.79 -23.29 15.29
N THR A 89 19.11 -23.43 16.57
CA THR A 89 18.23 -23.24 17.73
C THR A 89 18.92 -22.31 18.73
N VAL A 90 18.13 -21.67 19.59
CA VAL A 90 18.67 -20.86 20.68
C VAL A 90 18.19 -21.43 22.00
N THR A 91 19.13 -21.86 22.82
CA THR A 91 18.85 -22.34 24.18
C THR A 91 18.70 -21.18 25.15
N LEU A 92 18.05 -21.42 26.30
CA LEU A 92 17.89 -20.41 27.35
C LEU A 92 19.25 -19.92 27.89
N ASP A 93 20.27 -20.79 27.93
CA ASP A 93 21.62 -20.46 28.37
C ASP A 93 22.33 -19.54 27.36
N GLU A 94 22.20 -19.80 26.06
CA GLU A 94 22.72 -18.92 25.01
C GLU A 94 22.01 -17.56 25.03
N PHE A 95 20.69 -17.57 25.22
CA PHE A 95 19.90 -16.36 25.36
C PHE A 95 20.34 -15.51 26.57
N HIS A 96 20.75 -16.14 27.66
CA HIS A 96 21.32 -15.47 28.85
C HIS A 96 22.76 -15.00 28.67
N SER A 97 23.54 -15.66 27.82
CA SER A 97 24.93 -15.32 27.57
C SER A 97 25.10 -14.06 26.72
N VAL A 98 24.08 -13.69 25.95
CA VAL A 98 24.08 -12.50 25.10
C VAL A 98 23.77 -11.24 25.91
N ASP A 99 24.39 -10.12 25.50
CA ASP A 99 24.07 -8.80 26.04
C ASP A 99 22.61 -8.44 25.78
N HIS A 100 21.79 -8.61 26.82
CA HIS A 100 20.36 -8.32 26.80
C HIS A 100 20.05 -6.87 26.40
N GLU A 101 20.96 -5.92 26.61
CA GLU A 101 20.73 -4.52 26.23
C GLU A 101 20.77 -4.35 24.71
N HIS A 102 21.73 -5.00 24.02
CA HIS A 102 21.83 -4.97 22.56
C HIS A 102 20.60 -5.60 21.89
N VAL A 103 20.18 -6.77 22.40
CA VAL A 103 18.99 -7.48 21.92
C VAL A 103 17.73 -6.65 22.15
N LYS A 104 17.57 -6.04 23.33
CA LYS A 104 16.44 -5.14 23.64
C LYS A 104 16.39 -3.93 22.73
N ILE A 105 17.54 -3.30 22.44
CA ILE A 105 17.61 -2.14 21.55
C ILE A 105 17.13 -2.53 20.15
N ILE A 106 17.65 -3.63 19.59
CA ILE A 106 17.27 -4.10 18.24
C ILE A 106 15.78 -4.44 18.20
N LEU A 107 15.27 -5.17 19.19
CA LEU A 107 13.85 -5.50 19.27
C LEU A 107 12.99 -4.24 19.42
N SER A 108 13.44 -3.23 20.17
CA SER A 108 12.73 -1.94 20.27
C SER A 108 12.70 -1.18 18.95
N VAL A 109 13.79 -1.23 18.16
CA VAL A 109 13.85 -0.63 16.80
C VAL A 109 12.88 -1.34 15.86
N LEU A 110 12.67 -2.65 16.07
CA LEU A 110 11.67 -3.44 15.33
C LEU A 110 10.23 -3.24 15.86
N GLY A 111 10.04 -2.41 16.89
CA GLY A 111 8.73 -2.08 17.47
C GLY A 111 8.27 -3.02 18.60
N LEU A 112 9.13 -3.94 19.04
CA LEU A 112 8.85 -4.89 20.13
C LEU A 112 9.34 -4.31 21.45
N GLN A 113 8.41 -3.92 22.32
CA GLN A 113 8.72 -3.45 23.66
C GLN A 113 8.85 -4.64 24.61
N ILE A 114 10.07 -5.11 24.82
CA ILE A 114 10.35 -6.25 25.69
C ILE A 114 10.96 -5.75 26.99
N THR A 115 10.24 -5.94 28.08
CA THR A 115 10.66 -5.55 29.42
C THR A 115 11.53 -6.62 30.08
N ASP A 116 11.29 -7.89 29.73
CA ASP A 116 11.97 -9.06 30.28
C ASP A 116 12.32 -10.07 29.18
N ALA A 117 13.62 -10.37 29.07
CA ALA A 117 14.18 -11.31 28.11
C ALA A 117 13.74 -12.76 28.39
N ILE A 118 13.58 -13.14 29.66
CA ILE A 118 13.16 -14.49 30.06
C ILE A 118 11.68 -14.70 29.71
N ALA A 119 10.86 -13.68 29.92
CA ALA A 119 9.44 -13.72 29.55
C ALA A 119 9.28 -13.82 28.03
N LEU A 120 10.14 -13.15 27.26
CA LEU A 120 10.17 -13.28 25.81
C LEU A 120 10.51 -14.71 25.39
N PHE A 121 11.59 -15.29 25.92
CA PHE A 121 11.99 -16.65 25.56
C PHE A 121 10.86 -17.66 25.76
N LYS A 122 10.17 -17.58 26.90
CA LYS A 122 9.00 -18.43 27.20
C LYS A 122 7.79 -18.17 26.31
N LEU A 123 7.68 -16.98 25.72
CA LEU A 123 6.62 -16.64 24.79
C LEU A 123 6.93 -17.13 23.37
N LEU A 124 8.22 -17.21 23.02
CA LEU A 124 8.72 -17.72 21.75
C LEU A 124 8.75 -19.26 21.70
N ASP A 125 9.10 -19.91 22.82
CA ASP A 125 9.06 -21.37 23.01
C ASP A 125 7.60 -21.86 23.10
N VAL A 126 6.97 -22.08 21.95
CA VAL A 126 5.55 -22.47 21.86
C VAL A 126 5.37 -23.96 22.15
N ASP A 127 6.35 -24.78 21.79
CA ASP A 127 6.30 -26.24 21.93
C ASP A 127 6.82 -26.74 23.31
N GLY A 128 7.47 -25.88 24.09
CA GLY A 128 8.00 -26.19 25.40
C GLY A 128 9.29 -27.01 25.35
N SER A 129 9.99 -27.02 24.21
CA SER A 129 11.25 -27.74 24.00
C SER A 129 12.41 -27.15 24.80
N LYS A 130 12.25 -25.92 25.33
CA LYS A 130 13.30 -25.09 25.98
C LYS A 130 14.39 -24.64 25.02
N GLU A 131 14.15 -24.79 23.73
CA GLU A 131 14.97 -24.29 22.63
C GLU A 131 14.03 -23.47 21.75
N VAL A 132 14.53 -22.40 21.13
CA VAL A 132 13.73 -21.60 20.20
C VAL A 132 14.31 -21.76 18.81
N GLU A 133 13.53 -22.33 17.90
CA GLU A 133 13.93 -22.44 16.51
C GLU A 133 13.86 -21.08 15.80
N ILE A 134 14.63 -20.90 14.72
CA ILE A 134 14.62 -19.64 13.95
C ILE A 134 13.23 -19.25 13.46
N ASP A 135 12.41 -20.23 13.07
CA ASP A 135 11.05 -19.99 12.59
C ASP A 135 10.12 -19.56 13.74
N GLU A 136 10.29 -20.11 14.93
CA GLU A 136 9.57 -19.68 16.15
C GLU A 136 9.98 -18.28 16.59
N PHE A 137 11.28 -17.97 16.55
CA PHE A 137 11.81 -16.65 16.86
C PHE A 137 11.24 -15.59 15.90
N VAL A 138 11.28 -15.84 14.59
CA VAL A 138 10.77 -14.92 13.58
C VAL A 138 9.26 -14.78 13.69
N MET A 139 8.52 -15.88 13.79
CA MET A 139 7.05 -15.82 13.92
C MET A 139 6.63 -15.14 15.22
N GLY A 140 7.28 -15.43 16.34
CA GLY A 140 6.95 -14.81 17.62
C GLY A 140 7.27 -13.32 17.67
N CYS A 141 8.30 -12.86 16.96
CA CYS A 141 8.61 -11.44 16.82
C CYS A 141 7.73 -10.71 15.78
N MET A 142 7.09 -11.43 14.85
CA MET A 142 6.22 -10.84 13.82
C MET A 142 4.72 -10.85 14.17
N ARG A 143 4.33 -11.50 15.27
CA ARG A 143 2.95 -11.52 15.80
C ARG A 143 2.65 -10.27 16.62
#